data_AF-A0AAN4A511-F1
#
_entry.id   AF-A0AAN4A511-F1
#
_cell.length_a   1.000
_cell.length_b   1.000
_cell.length_c   1.000
_cell.angle_alpha   90.00
_cell.angle_beta   90.00
_cell.angle_gamma   90.00
#
_symmetry.space_group_name_H-M   'P 1'
#
loop_
_entity.id
_entity.type
_entity.pdbx_description
1 polymer ?
#
loop_
_entity_poly.entity_id
_entity_poly.type
_entity_poly.pdbx_seq_one_letter_code
_entity_poly.pdbx_strand_id
1 'polypeptide(L)' 'MPELTTEAALNILIGWLQDNIDCGSEIIFDNDEDNTDSAVLLPWIERTLQDVRDLHHLQLLQQASTD' A
#
# COMPACT_ATOMS: atom_id res chain seq x y z
N MET A 1 -16.69 -13.69 4.63
CA MET A 1 -16.17 -12.32 4.42
C MET A 1 -15.78 -12.22 2.97
N PRO A 2 -16.09 -11.13 2.25
CA PRO A 2 -15.61 -10.94 0.89
C PRO A 2 -14.08 -10.95 0.88
N GLU A 3 -13.49 -11.49 -0.17
CA GLU A 3 -12.05 -11.50 -0.36
C GLU A 3 -11.57 -10.06 -0.61
N LEU A 4 -10.46 -9.69 0.02
CA LEU A 4 -9.89 -8.35 -0.10
C LEU A 4 -9.01 -8.30 -1.35
N THR A 5 -9.28 -7.36 -2.26
CA THR A 5 -8.35 -7.15 -3.38
C THR A 5 -7.04 -6.54 -2.86
N THR A 6 -5.95 -6.73 -3.58
CA THR A 6 -4.65 -6.15 -3.22
C THR A 6 -4.74 -4.62 -3.10
N GLU A 7 -5.46 -3.96 -4.00
CA GLU A 7 -5.68 -2.51 -3.94
C GLU A 7 -6.48 -2.11 -2.70
N ALA A 8 -7.53 -2.86 -2.34
CA ALA A 8 -8.30 -2.59 -1.14
C ALA A 8 -7.45 -2.77 0.13
N ALA A 9 -6.62 -3.81 0.17
CA ALA A 9 -5.66 -4.04 1.25
C ALA A 9 -4.68 -2.88 1.42
N LEU A 10 -4.10 -2.41 0.31
CA LEU A 10 -3.14 -1.32 0.31
C LEU A 10 -3.79 0.01 0.72
N ASN A 11 -5.04 0.29 0.29
CA ASN A 11 -5.76 1.50 0.74
C ASN A 11 -6.03 1.47 2.26
N ILE A 12 -6.40 0.32 2.81
CA ILE A 12 -6.60 0.16 4.25
C ILE A 12 -5.28 0.38 5.00
N LEU A 13 -4.17 -0.19 4.50
CA LEU A 13 -2.86 -0.01 5.09
C LEU A 13 -2.42 1.45 5.07
N ILE A 14 -2.61 2.17 3.95
CA ILE A 14 -2.33 3.61 3.84
C ILE A 14 -3.11 4.41 4.88
N GLY A 15 -4.41 4.16 5.02
CA GLY A 15 -5.24 4.83 6.01
C GLY A 15 -4.73 4.59 7.44
N TRP A 16 -4.40 3.34 7.76
CA TRP A 16 -3.87 2.99 9.07
C TRP A 16 -2.50 3.62 9.37
N LEU A 17 -1.60 3.71 8.37
CA LEU A 17 -0.32 4.41 8.51
C LEU A 17 -0.51 5.91 8.72
N GLN A 18 -1.42 6.53 7.99
CA GLN A 18 -1.75 7.95 8.17
C GLN A 18 -2.35 8.21 9.55
N ASP A 19 -3.26 7.36 10.01
CA ASP A 19 -3.84 7.46 11.36
C ASP A 19 -2.75 7.38 12.44
N ASN A 20 -1.76 6.51 12.28
CA ASN A 20 -0.62 6.42 13.21
C ASN A 20 0.19 7.72 13.23
N ILE A 21 0.45 8.33 12.08
CA ILE A 21 1.16 9.61 11.96
C ILE A 21 0.36 10.72 12.63
N ASP A 22 -0.93 10.82 12.33
CA ASP A 22 -1.82 11.86 12.85
C ASP A 22 -2.01 11.75 14.37
N CYS A 23 -1.98 10.52 14.90
CA CYS A 23 -2.04 10.24 16.34
C CYS A 23 -0.68 10.39 17.06
N GLY A 24 0.43 10.58 16.32
CA GLY A 24 1.78 10.63 16.90
C GLY A 24 2.22 9.29 17.51
N SER A 25 1.82 8.17 16.92
CA SER A 25 2.15 6.83 17.40
C SER A 25 3.62 6.48 17.13
N GLU A 26 4.33 5.98 18.14
CA GLU A 26 5.74 5.56 18.03
C GLU A 26 5.89 4.11 17.50
N ILE A 27 5.03 3.69 16.57
CA ILE A 27 5.11 2.35 15.97
C ILE A 27 6.31 2.28 15.02
N ILE A 28 7.17 1.27 15.26
CA ILE A 28 8.32 0.92 14.42
C ILE A 28 8.06 -0.46 13.81
N PHE A 29 8.30 -0.60 12.51
CA PHE A 29 8.01 -1.80 11.73
C PHE A 29 9.20 -2.75 11.57
N ASP A 30 10.41 -2.23 11.75
CA ASP A 30 11.62 -3.02 11.90
C ASP A 30 11.97 -3.20 13.39
N ASN A 31 12.92 -4.09 13.70
CA ASN A 31 13.46 -4.21 15.06
C ASN A 31 14.46 -3.08 15.29
N ASP A 32 14.00 -1.83 15.30
CA ASP A 32 14.70 -0.57 15.65
C ASP A 32 16.01 -0.21 14.92
N GLU A 33 16.53 -1.08 14.04
CA GLU A 33 17.81 -0.89 13.36
C GLU A 33 17.77 0.29 12.38
N ASP A 34 16.70 0.40 11.57
CA ASP A 34 16.52 1.51 10.61
C ASP A 34 15.50 2.55 11.09
N ASN A 35 14.87 2.33 12.26
CA ASN A 35 13.76 3.13 12.79
C ASN A 35 12.67 3.40 11.73
N THR A 36 12.32 2.37 10.97
CA THR A 36 11.25 2.48 9.96
C THR A 36 9.91 2.65 10.66
N ASP A 37 9.48 3.89 10.80
CA ASP A 37 8.19 4.27 11.36
C ASP A 37 7.10 4.42 10.28
N SER A 38 5.91 4.84 10.71
CA SER A 38 4.77 5.02 9.79
C SER A 38 5.02 6.12 8.75
N ALA A 39 5.76 7.18 9.10
CA ALA A 39 6.07 8.29 8.20
C ALA A 39 7.10 7.88 7.14
N VAL A 40 8.08 7.04 7.51
CA VAL A 40 9.04 6.45 6.57
C VAL A 40 8.33 5.50 5.61
N LEU A 41 7.44 4.64 6.12
CA LEU A 41 6.82 3.56 5.34
C LEU A 41 5.72 4.04 4.39
N LEU A 42 4.92 5.05 4.79
CA LEU A 42 3.78 5.56 4.03
C LEU A 42 4.06 5.82 2.53
N PRO A 43 5.08 6.60 2.13
CA PRO A 43 5.33 6.89 0.72
C PRO A 43 5.66 5.63 -0.11
N TRP A 44 6.25 4.60 0.49
CA TRP A 44 6.53 3.34 -0.19
C TRP A 44 5.26 2.53 -0.45
N ILE A 45 4.31 2.55 0.47
CA ILE A 45 3.02 1.86 0.29
C ILE A 45 2.15 2.60 -0.72
N GLU A 46 2.14 3.94 -0.71
CA GLU A 46 1.48 4.74 -1.75
C GLU A 46 2.03 4.40 -3.14
N ARG A 47 3.36 4.31 -3.26
CA ARG A 47 4.01 3.90 -4.52
C ARG A 47 3.60 2.48 -4.93
N THR A 48 3.59 1.55 -3.98
CA THR A 48 3.19 0.16 -4.23
C THR A 48 1.75 0.07 -4.73
N LEU A 49 0.83 0.86 -4.17
CA LEU A 49 -0.55 0.94 -4.65
C LEU A 49 -0.61 1.41 -6.11
N GLN A 50 0.20 2.41 -6.49
CA GLN A 50 0.26 2.87 -7.86
C GLN A 50 0.81 1.79 -8.80
N ASP A 51 1.90 1.12 -8.41
CA ASP A 51 2.50 0.06 -9.22
C ASP A 51 1.54 -1.13 -9.42
N VAL A 52 0.75 -1.48 -8.40
CA VAL A 52 -0.32 -2.51 -8.51
C VAL A 52 -1.43 -2.06 -9.48
N ARG A 53 -1.88 -0.80 -9.39
CA ARG A 53 -2.88 -0.26 -10.32
C ARG A 53 -2.39 -0.25 -11.76
N ASP A 54 -1.13 0.13 -11.98
CA ASP A 54 -0.51 0.14 -13.29
C ASP A 54 -0.41 -1.29 -13.85
N LEU A 55 -0.01 -2.27 -13.03
CA LEU A 55 0.02 -3.67 -13.42
C LEU A 55 -1.36 -4.20 -13.79
N HIS A 56 -2.37 -3.94 -12.97
CA HIS A 56 -3.75 -4.35 -13.24
C HIS A 56 -4.27 -3.71 -14.53
N HIS A 57 -3.95 -2.43 -14.78
CA HIS A 57 -4.30 -1.77 -16.04
C HIS A 57 -3.63 -2.42 -17.26
N LEU A 58 -2.34 -2.75 -17.17
CA LEU A 58 -1.61 -3.44 -18.24
C LEU A 58 -2.20 -4.82 -18.54
N GLN A 59 -2.61 -5.57 -17.51
CA GLN A 59 -3.25 -6.87 -17.68
C GLN A 59 -4.59 -6.76 -18.42
N LEU A 60 -5.40 -5.75 -18.10
CA LEU A 60 -6.67 -5.49 -18.79
C LEU A 60 -6.46 -5.14 -20.27
N LEU A 61 -5.45 -4.34 -20.59
CA LEU A 61 -5.11 -4.00 -21.97
C LEU A 61 -4.65 -5.22 -22.77
N GLN A 62 -3.86 -6.12 -22.15
CA GLN A 62 -3.43 -7.36 -22.78
C GLN A 62 -4.63 -8.27 -23.08
N GLN A 63 -5.54 -8.43 -22.11
CA GLN A 63 -6.73 -9.26 -22.28
C GLN A 63 -7.62 -8.75 -23.42
N ALA A 64 -7.85 -7.44 -23.51
CA ALA A 64 -8.64 -6.82 -24.58
C ALA A 64 -7.97 -6.88 -25.97
N SER A 65 -6.66 -7.11 -26.02
CA SER A 65 -5.91 -7.24 -27.29
C SER A 65 -5.85 -8.68 -27.80
N THR A 66 -6.18 -9.65 -26.96
CA THR A 66 -6.21 -11.09 -27.28
C THR A 66 -7.59 -11.61 -27.70
N ASP A 67 -8.63 -10.76 -27.62
CA ASP A 67 -10.00 -11.02 -28.10
C ASP A 67 -10.21 -10.47 -29.53
#